data_AF-A0A3B9XUT2-F1
#
_entry.id   AF-A0A3B9XUT2-F1
#
_cell.length_a   1.000
_cell.length_b   1.000
_cell.length_c   1.000
_cell.angle_alpha   90.00
_cell.angle_beta   90.00
_cell.angle_gamma   90.00
#
_symmetry.space_group_name_H-M   'P 1'
#
loop_
_entity.id
_entity.type
_entity.pdbx_description
1 polymer ?
#
loop_
_entity_poly.entity_id
_entity_poly.type
_entity_poly.pdbx_seq_one_letter_code
_entity_poly.pdbx_strand_id
1 'polypeptide(L)'
;ATVTVASATGKVVLPLWVSDDIMPGVVSMPHGWGHHRQGTNLANASRKAGVSMNDITDHKLVDGLTGMAVINGVPVRVQRAPSPATTKQTHATVSP
;
A
#
# COMPACT_ATOMS: atom_id res chain seq x y z
N ALA A 1 -13.25 1.73 -6.92
CA ALA A 1 -12.21 2.25 -7.83
C ALA A 1 -10.83 1.99 -7.22
N THR A 2 -9.77 1.95 -8.02
CA THR A 2 -8.40 1.76 -7.51
C THR A 2 -7.62 3.07 -7.66
N VAL A 3 -6.84 3.42 -6.65
CA VAL A 3 -6.02 4.63 -6.61
C VAL A 3 -4.56 4.30 -6.33
N THR A 4 -3.67 5.14 -6.86
CA THR A 4 -2.26 5.17 -6.47
C THR A 4 -2.11 6.26 -5.41
N VAL A 5 -1.52 5.91 -4.27
CA VAL A 5 -1.16 6.85 -3.20
C VAL A 5 0.36 6.90 -3.13
N ALA A 6 0.93 8.09 -3.27
CA ALA A 6 2.37 8.30 -3.30
C ALA A 6 2.80 9.33 -2.24
N SER A 7 3.97 9.12 -1.65
CA SER A 7 4.66 10.05 -0.77
C SER A 7 6.04 10.38 -1.34
N ALA A 8 6.88 11.06 -0.55
CA ALA A 8 8.28 11.28 -0.90
C ALA A 8 9.10 9.97 -0.97
N THR A 9 8.67 8.89 -0.29
CA THR A 9 9.47 7.67 -0.13
C THR A 9 8.99 6.50 -0.97
N GLY A 10 7.77 6.54 -1.50
CA GLY A 10 7.26 5.45 -2.31
C GLY A 10 5.84 5.66 -2.81
N LYS A 11 5.25 4.59 -3.34
CA LYS A 11 3.87 4.55 -3.80
C LYS A 11 3.24 3.19 -3.57
N VAL A 12 1.94 3.19 -3.30
CA VAL A 12 1.12 1.99 -3.15
C VAL A 12 -0.17 2.11 -3.95
N VAL A 13 -0.80 0.97 -4.25
CA VAL A 13 -2.04 0.90 -5.01
C VAL A 13 -3.09 0.18 -4.17
N LEU A 14 -4.23 0.81 -3.95
CA LEU A 14 -5.29 0.30 -3.07
C LEU A 14 -6.69 0.68 -3.57
N PRO A 15 -7.74 -0.06 -3.15
CA PRO A 15 -9.12 0.36 -3.41
C PRO A 15 -9.46 1.65 -2.67
N LEU A 16 -10.29 2.49 -3.31
CA LEU A 16 -10.82 3.71 -2.76
C LEU A 16 -12.23 3.49 -2.22
N TRP A 17 -12.46 3.94 -0.99
CA TRP A 17 -13.78 4.18 -0.42
C TRP A 17 -13.87 5.66 -0.03
N VAL A 18 -14.92 6.34 -0.51
CA VAL A 18 -15.22 7.73 -0.19
C VAL A 18 -16.26 7.75 0.93
N SER A 19 -16.01 8.54 1.97
CA SER A 19 -16.93 8.79 3.08
C SER A 19 -16.85 10.26 3.48
N ASP A 20 -17.96 10.80 3.97
CA ASP A 20 -18.07 12.14 4.54
C ASP A 20 -17.71 12.16 6.05
N ASP A 21 -17.36 11.02 6.63
CA ASP A 21 -17.00 10.86 8.06
C ASP A 21 -15.59 11.38 8.41
N ILE A 22 -14.80 11.78 7.41
CA ILE A 22 -13.42 12.24 7.59
C ILE A 22 -13.23 13.66 7.03
N MET A 23 -12.30 14.42 7.61
CA MET A 23 -12.04 15.79 7.18
C MET A 23 -11.59 15.87 5.72
N PRO A 24 -12.01 16.91 4.96
CA PRO A 24 -11.50 17.15 3.61
C PRO A 24 -9.97 17.20 3.57
N GLY A 25 -9.38 16.51 2.60
CA GLY A 25 -7.92 16.43 2.43
C GLY A 25 -7.24 15.35 3.26
N VAL A 26 -7.97 14.60 4.09
CA VAL A 26 -7.45 13.48 4.86
C VAL A 26 -7.75 12.16 4.15
N VAL A 27 -6.82 11.22 4.22
CA VAL A 27 -7.05 9.82 3.87
C VAL A 27 -6.82 8.96 5.10
N SER A 28 -7.71 8.00 5.32
CA SER A 28 -7.53 6.94 6.30
C SER A 28 -7.28 5.64 5.56
N MET A 29 -6.23 4.91 5.97
CA MET A 29 -5.85 3.66 5.31
C MET A 29 -5.51 2.63 6.39
N PRO A 30 -6.05 1.40 6.29
CA PRO A 30 -5.73 0.36 7.25
C PRO A 30 -4.24 0.00 7.17
N HIS A 31 -3.63 -0.24 8.32
CA HIS A 31 -2.27 -0.75 8.40
C HIS A 31 -2.24 -2.21 7.94
N GLY A 32 -2.02 -2.43 6.65
CA GLY A 32 -1.57 -3.72 6.15
C GLY A 32 -0.11 -3.94 6.49
N TRP A 33 0.32 -5.19 6.40
CA TRP A 33 1.63 -5.62 6.91
C TRP A 33 2.55 -6.17 5.82
N GLY A 34 2.02 -6.42 4.62
CA GLY A 34 2.79 -6.99 3.51
C GLY A 34 3.34 -8.38 3.87
N HIS A 35 2.55 -9.21 4.54
CA HIS A 35 2.87 -10.61 4.90
C HIS A 35 3.16 -11.54 3.71
N HIS A 36 3.13 -11.04 2.48
CA HIS A 36 3.45 -11.79 1.26
C HIS A 36 4.90 -11.54 0.79
N ARG A 37 5.69 -10.74 1.52
CA ARG A 37 7.09 -10.45 1.17
C ARG A 37 7.94 -11.72 1.28
N GLN A 38 8.97 -11.81 0.43
CA GLN A 38 9.91 -12.93 0.50
C GLN A 38 10.60 -12.97 1.87
N GLY A 39 10.79 -14.17 2.40
CA GLY A 39 11.38 -14.39 3.72
C GLY A 39 10.40 -14.33 4.90
N THR A 40 9.13 -13.95 4.70
CA THR A 40 8.14 -14.00 5.79
C THR A 40 7.58 -15.42 5.95
N ASN A 41 7.80 -16.05 7.10
CA ASN A 41 7.26 -17.39 7.42
C ASN A 41 5.82 -17.30 7.97
N LEU A 42 4.91 -16.71 7.19
CA LEU A 42 3.54 -16.40 7.59
C LEU A 42 2.51 -16.95 6.58
N ALA A 43 2.54 -18.25 6.31
CA ALA A 43 1.77 -18.90 5.25
C ALA A 43 0.25 -18.61 5.26
N ASN A 44 -0.34 -18.43 6.44
CA ASN A 44 -1.75 -18.06 6.56
C ASN A 44 -1.96 -16.56 6.39
N ALA A 45 -1.10 -15.72 6.97
CA ALA A 45 -1.24 -14.28 6.93
C ALA A 45 -0.89 -13.69 5.55
N SER A 46 -0.04 -14.35 4.77
CA SER A 46 0.33 -13.97 3.40
C SER A 46 -0.88 -13.94 2.46
N ARG A 47 -1.87 -14.81 2.68
CA ARG A 47 -3.14 -14.85 1.94
C ARG A 47 -3.98 -13.58 2.12
N LYS A 48 -3.72 -12.80 3.18
CA LYS A 48 -4.39 -11.53 3.50
C LYS A 48 -3.36 -10.44 3.84
N ALA A 49 -2.27 -10.39 3.09
CA ALA A 49 -1.13 -9.55 3.44
C ALA A 49 -1.43 -8.04 3.48
N GLY A 50 -2.39 -7.58 2.66
CA GLY A 50 -2.72 -6.16 2.52
C GLY A 50 -1.58 -5.32 1.94
N VAL A 51 -1.89 -4.06 1.70
CA VAL A 51 -0.93 -3.02 1.31
C VAL A 51 -0.26 -2.48 2.56
N SER A 52 1.07 -2.38 2.57
CA SER A 52 1.82 -1.93 3.74
C SER A 52 2.00 -0.43 3.74
N MET A 53 1.58 0.24 4.83
CA MET A 53 1.75 1.69 4.98
C MET A 53 3.22 2.10 5.01
N ASN A 54 4.07 1.23 5.56
CA ASN A 54 5.50 1.48 5.68
C ASN A 54 6.19 1.65 4.33
N ASP A 55 5.55 1.25 3.22
CA ASP A 55 6.09 1.44 1.87
C ASP A 55 6.02 2.91 1.41
N ILE A 56 5.26 3.75 2.11
CA ILE A 56 5.13 5.19 1.84
C ILE A 56 5.45 6.08 3.05
N THR A 57 5.92 5.51 4.15
CA THR A 57 6.35 6.25 5.34
C THR A 57 7.87 6.41 5.34
N ASP A 58 8.38 7.60 5.67
CA ASP A 58 9.82 7.81 5.75
C ASP A 58 10.40 7.27 7.06
N HIS A 59 11.14 6.16 6.97
CA HIS A 59 11.81 5.53 8.10
C HIS A 59 12.90 6.40 8.74
N LYS A 60 13.36 7.46 8.08
CA LYS A 60 14.36 8.39 8.62
C LYS A 60 13.73 9.54 9.41
N LEU A 61 12.42 9.74 9.29
CA LEU A 61 11.71 10.78 10.02
C LEU A 61 11.31 10.26 11.41
N VAL A 62 11.97 10.80 12.42
CA VAL A 62 11.75 10.46 13.82
C VAL A 62 11.53 11.72 14.66
N ASP A 63 10.81 11.57 15.77
CA ASP A 63 10.77 12.59 16.80
C ASP A 63 12.16 12.82 17.40
N GLY A 64 12.58 14.08 17.46
CA GLY A 64 13.95 14.43 17.87
C GLY A 64 14.24 14.19 19.35
N LEU A 65 13.23 14.16 20.20
CA LEU A 65 13.40 13.97 21.64
C LEU A 65 13.40 12.48 22.02
N THR A 66 12.48 11.70 21.47
CA THR A 66 12.26 10.31 21.87
C THR A 66 12.80 9.29 20.86
N GLY A 67 13.14 9.71 19.64
CA GLY A 67 13.51 8.81 18.55
C GLY A 67 12.35 7.98 18.00
N MET A 68 11.10 8.35 18.31
CA MET A 68 9.92 7.61 17.86
C MET A 68 9.66 7.83 16.37
N ALA A 69 9.30 6.78 15.64
CA ALA A 69 8.98 6.89 14.22
C ALA A 69 7.71 7.73 13.96
N VAL A 70 7.78 8.64 13.00
CA VAL A 70 6.61 9.43 12.57
C VAL A 70 5.81 8.63 11.55
N ILE A 71 4.77 7.93 12.02
CA ILE A 71 3.96 7.03 11.18
C ILE A 71 2.60 7.61 10.77
N ASN A 72 2.22 8.78 11.32
CA ASN A 72 0.99 9.49 11.04
C ASN A 72 1.30 10.87 10.45
N GLY A 73 0.31 11.48 9.79
CA GLY A 73 0.47 12.80 9.18
C GLY A 73 1.41 12.80 7.96
N VAL A 74 1.62 11.63 7.34
CA VAL A 74 2.47 11.49 6.15
C VAL A 74 1.82 12.24 4.98
N PRO A 75 2.49 13.25 4.40
CA PRO A 75 1.97 13.93 3.21
C PRO A 75 1.92 12.98 2.02
N VAL A 76 0.77 12.90 1.38
CA VAL A 76 0.54 12.02 0.24
C VAL A 76 -0.16 12.73 -0.91
N ARG A 77 0.03 12.19 -2.12
CA ARG A 77 -0.73 12.52 -3.32
C ARG A 77 -1.54 11.30 -3.74
N VAL A 78 -2.84 11.50 -3.96
CA VAL A 78 -3.76 10.47 -4.44
C VAL A 78 -4.06 10.70 -5.92
N GLN A 79 -3.95 9.67 -6.73
CA GLN A 79 -4.24 9.71 -8.16
C GLN A 79 -5.04 8.47 -8.57
N ARG A 80 -5.80 8.56 -9.66
CA ARG A 80 -6.43 7.38 -10.27
C ARG A 80 -5.35 6.37 -10.62
N ALA A 81 -5.53 5.11 -10.22
CA ALA A 81 -4.59 4.06 -10.60
C ALA A 81 -4.66 3.83 -12.12
N PRO A 82 -3.55 3.44 -12.77
CA PRO A 82 -3.58 2.92 -14.12
C PRO A 82 -4.60 1.77 -14.20
N SER A 83 -5.34 1.68 -15.32
CA SER A 83 -6.19 0.52 -15.56
C SER A 83 -5.31 -0.74 -15.51
N PRO A 84 -5.73 -1.85 -14.86
CA PRO A 84 -4.97 -3.08 -14.89
C PRO A 84 -4.69 -3.45 -16.34
N ALA A 85 -3.41 -3.65 -16.69
CA ALA A 85 -3.08 -4.19 -17.99
C ALA A 85 -3.75 -5.56 -18.14
N THR A 86 -4.48 -5.80 -19.23
CA THR A 86 -5.04 -7.10 -19.56
C THR A 86 -3.88 -8.06 -19.83
N THR A 87 -3.45 -8.82 -18.83
CA THR A 87 -2.55 -9.96 -19.07
C THR A 87 -3.33 -11.01 -19.83
N LYS A 88 -3.11 -11.13 -21.14
CA LYS A 88 -3.58 -12.29 -21.91
C LYS A 88 -2.92 -13.52 -21.29
N GLN A 89 -3.71 -14.39 -20.63
CA GLN A 89 -3.25 -15.73 -20.29
C GLN A 89 -3.01 -16.48 -21.59
N THR A 90 -1.75 -16.58 -22.00
CA THR A 90 -1.36 -17.57 -23.02
C THR A 90 -1.36 -18.92 -22.33
N HIS A 91 -2.38 -19.74 -22.58
CA HIS A 91 -2.31 -21.17 -22.33
C HIS A 91 -1.15 -21.73 -23.17
N ALA A 92 -0.02 -21.99 -22.52
CA ALA A 92 1.02 -22.81 -23.13
C ALA A 92 0.48 -24.23 -23.22
N THR A 93 0.13 -24.65 -24.43
CA THR A 93 -0.14 -26.06 -24.74
C THR A 93 1.14 -26.84 -24.52
N VAL A 94 1.17 -27.67 -23.48
CA VAL A 94 2.21 -28.70 -23.32
C VAL A 94 1.76 -29.89 -24.17
N SER A 95 2.46 -30.11 -25.28
CA SER A 95 2.36 -31.35 -26.07
C SER A 95 3.10 -32.50 -25.36
N PRO A 96 2.67 -33.76 -25.59
CA PRO A 96 3.03 -34.94 -24.78
C PRO A 96 4.50 -35.34 -24.79
#